data_AF-A0A8T5RVP8-F1
#
_entry.id   AF-A0A8T5RVP8-F1
#
_cell.length_a   1.000
_cell.length_b   1.000
_cell.length_c   1.000
_cell.angle_alpha   90.00
_cell.angle_beta   90.00
_cell.angle_gamma   90.00
#
_symmetry.space_group_name_H-M   'P 1'
#
loop_
_entity.id
_entity.type
_entity.pdbx_description
1 polymer ?
#
loop_
_entity_poly.entity_id
_entity_poly.type
_entity_poly.pdbx_seq_one_letter_code
_entity_poly.pdbx_strand_id
1 'polypeptide(L)'
;MSIDKWLDDTDTVEEKKKREEIYKSLSREDKKDLKQQKIRDLTQKGKRTDDLSHQRRDLLNKVIEFKEWLENRTYIKGDIERIETWVENLYLILRASLEEQNKHYSEEEKKSLIQNYKTIPVNFLDEKTRIALSKKLKGTKKTNSDNYYLKKLKSLSREKLKEAEYYEILRDILES
;
A
#
# COMPACT_ATOMS: atom_id res chain seq x y z
N MET A 1 -22.26 -18.25 -35.53
CA MET A 1 -23.10 -17.38 -34.68
C MET A 1 -22.38 -16.04 -34.55
N SER A 2 -23.03 -14.93 -34.90
CA SER A 2 -22.40 -13.59 -34.88
C SER A 2 -22.51 -12.94 -33.50
N ILE A 3 -21.55 -12.07 -33.20
CA ILE A 3 -21.34 -11.38 -31.92
C ILE A 3 -22.52 -10.46 -31.52
N ASP A 4 -23.34 -10.06 -32.49
CA ASP A 4 -24.52 -9.22 -32.29
C ASP A 4 -25.64 -9.89 -31.49
N LYS A 5 -25.59 -11.22 -31.32
CA LYS A 5 -26.60 -11.96 -30.54
C LYS A 5 -26.31 -12.05 -29.04
N TRP A 6 -25.20 -11.45 -28.58
CA TRP A 6 -24.81 -11.37 -27.16
C TRP A 6 -25.07 -9.98 -26.55
N LEU A 7 -25.44 -8.98 -27.37
CA LEU A 7 -25.56 -7.58 -26.95
C LEU A 7 -27.00 -7.04 -26.89
N ASP A 8 -28.00 -7.83 -27.31
CA ASP A 8 -29.43 -7.63 -27.03
C ASP A 8 -29.88 -8.84 -26.18
N ASP A 9 -30.55 -8.77 -25.03
CA ASP A 9 -31.31 -7.74 -24.34
C ASP A 9 -31.52 -8.33 -22.91
N THR A 10 -31.42 -7.62 -21.79
CA THR A 10 -32.59 -6.95 -21.19
C THR A 10 -32.18 -6.23 -19.88
N ASP A 11 -31.75 -4.97 -19.98
CA ASP A 11 -32.08 -3.98 -18.94
C ASP A 11 -33.01 -2.99 -19.62
N THR A 12 -34.30 -3.10 -19.32
CA THR A 12 -35.37 -2.33 -19.95
C THR A 12 -35.07 -0.83 -19.88
N VAL A 13 -35.43 -0.13 -20.96
CA VAL A 13 -35.36 1.33 -21.16
C VAL A 13 -35.92 2.15 -19.96
N GLU A 14 -36.70 1.50 -19.08
CA GLU A 14 -37.29 2.03 -17.87
C GLU A 14 -36.28 2.32 -16.74
N GLU A 15 -35.22 1.53 -16.55
CA GLU A 15 -34.25 1.77 -15.47
C GLU A 15 -33.30 2.94 -15.77
N LYS A 16 -32.94 3.12 -17.05
CA LYS A 16 -32.19 4.29 -17.51
C LYS A 16 -32.98 5.59 -17.31
N LYS A 17 -34.30 5.55 -17.50
CA LYS A 17 -35.18 6.70 -17.22
C LYS A 17 -35.24 7.05 -15.72
N LYS A 18 -35.30 6.04 -14.84
CA LYS A 18 -35.28 6.26 -13.38
C LYS A 18 -33.98 6.92 -12.88
N ARG A 19 -32.81 6.53 -13.41
CA ARG A 19 -31.51 7.16 -13.03
C ARG A 19 -31.39 8.61 -13.51
N GLU A 20 -31.92 8.92 -14.69
CA GLU A 20 -31.97 10.31 -15.18
C GLU A 20 -32.97 11.17 -14.39
N GLU A 21 -34.08 10.59 -13.94
CA GLU A 21 -35.04 11.27 -13.06
C GLU A 21 -34.43 11.57 -11.68
N ILE A 22 -33.68 10.64 -11.09
CA ILE A 22 -32.98 10.83 -9.81
C ILE A 22 -31.88 11.91 -9.93
N TYR A 23 -31.13 11.92 -11.03
CA TYR A 23 -30.14 12.97 -11.29
C TYR A 23 -30.79 14.34 -11.54
N LYS A 24 -31.99 14.38 -12.13
CA LYS A 24 -32.77 15.62 -12.28
C LYS A 24 -33.40 16.08 -10.97
N SER A 25 -33.75 15.18 -10.04
CA SER A 25 -34.33 15.51 -8.74
C SER A 25 -33.31 15.97 -7.70
N LEU A 26 -32.01 15.74 -7.92
CA LEU A 26 -30.92 16.24 -7.06
C LEU A 26 -30.78 17.77 -7.12
N SER A 27 -30.62 18.38 -5.94
CA SER A 27 -30.48 19.83 -5.75
C SER A 27 -29.19 20.36 -6.40
N ARG A 28 -29.12 21.68 -6.61
CA ARG A 28 -27.94 22.33 -7.23
C ARG A 28 -26.71 22.32 -6.31
N GLU A 29 -26.88 22.10 -5.02
CA GLU A 29 -25.81 22.10 -4.01
C GLU A 29 -25.06 20.76 -4.03
N ASP A 30 -25.77 19.64 -4.03
CA ASP A 30 -25.17 18.29 -4.08
C ASP A 30 -24.37 18.06 -5.39
N LYS A 31 -24.81 18.69 -6.48
CA LYS A 31 -24.10 18.67 -7.78
C LYS A 31 -22.81 19.48 -7.76
N LYS A 32 -22.68 20.48 -6.89
CA LYS A 32 -21.46 21.30 -6.75
C LYS A 32 -20.42 20.57 -5.87
N ASP A 33 -20.85 19.89 -4.83
CA ASP A 33 -19.96 19.20 -3.90
C ASP A 33 -19.23 18.02 -4.59
N LEU A 34 -19.94 17.26 -5.41
CA LEU A 34 -19.34 16.19 -6.24
C LEU A 34 -18.27 16.73 -7.21
N LYS A 35 -18.46 17.94 -7.75
CA LYS A 35 -17.47 18.57 -8.62
C LYS A 35 -16.25 19.07 -7.84
N GLN A 36 -16.44 19.64 -6.66
CA GLN A 36 -15.34 20.11 -5.81
C GLN A 36 -14.47 18.97 -5.28
N GLN A 37 -15.09 17.84 -4.91
CA GLN A 37 -14.37 16.67 -4.42
C GLN A 37 -13.44 16.09 -5.51
N LYS A 38 -13.92 16.03 -6.75
CA LYS A 38 -13.14 15.57 -7.91
C LYS A 38 -11.95 16.49 -8.24
N ILE A 39 -12.09 17.79 -7.99
CA ILE A 39 -11.01 18.78 -8.19
C ILE A 39 -9.94 18.65 -7.10
N ARG A 40 -10.31 18.41 -5.85
CA ARG A 40 -9.37 18.16 -4.72
C ARG A 40 -8.46 16.96 -4.97
N ASP A 41 -9.02 15.86 -5.47
CA ASP A 41 -8.26 14.63 -5.75
C ASP A 41 -7.23 14.81 -6.86
N LEU A 42 -7.54 15.65 -7.85
CA LEU A 42 -6.59 16.01 -8.91
C LEU A 42 -5.48 16.94 -8.42
N THR A 43 -5.76 17.84 -7.48
CA THR A 43 -4.75 18.78 -6.95
C THR A 43 -3.76 18.11 -6.00
N GLN A 44 -4.18 17.09 -5.26
CA GLN A 44 -3.29 16.33 -4.38
C GLN A 44 -2.28 15.47 -5.14
N LYS A 45 -2.60 14.99 -6.34
CA LYS A 45 -1.67 14.20 -7.17
C LYS A 45 -0.53 15.04 -7.77
N GLY A 46 -0.76 16.31 -8.08
CA GLY A 46 0.26 17.19 -8.68
C GLY A 46 1.38 17.65 -7.72
N LYS A 47 1.14 17.66 -6.41
CA LYS A 47 2.12 18.13 -5.40
C LYS A 47 3.21 17.12 -5.03
N ARG A 48 3.03 15.82 -5.30
CA ARG A 48 3.97 14.77 -4.84
C ARG A 48 5.24 14.64 -5.67
N THR A 49 5.29 15.16 -6.89
CA THR A 49 6.42 14.98 -7.80
C THR A 49 7.51 16.05 -7.68
N ASP A 50 7.17 17.25 -7.19
CA ASP A 50 8.11 18.38 -7.13
C ASP A 50 9.03 18.34 -5.89
N ASP A 51 8.53 17.80 -4.77
CA ASP A 51 9.22 17.77 -3.47
C ASP A 51 10.47 16.87 -3.48
N LEU A 52 10.40 15.74 -4.18
CA LEU A 52 11.52 14.80 -4.36
C LEU A 52 12.67 15.39 -5.21
N SER A 53 12.34 16.29 -6.14
CA SER A 53 13.31 17.00 -6.99
C SER A 53 14.05 18.08 -6.21
N HIS A 54 13.35 18.81 -5.35
CA HIS A 54 13.93 19.86 -4.51
C HIS A 54 14.88 19.28 -3.44
N GLN A 55 14.47 18.21 -2.75
CA GLN A 55 15.31 17.54 -1.74
C GLN A 55 16.62 16.99 -2.31
N ARG A 56 16.60 16.46 -3.54
CA ARG A 56 17.83 15.98 -4.20
C ARG A 56 18.78 17.11 -4.58
N ARG A 57 18.27 18.25 -5.04
CA ARG A 57 19.10 19.42 -5.36
C ARG A 57 19.70 20.04 -4.11
N ASP A 58 18.95 20.09 -3.02
CA ASP A 58 19.41 20.63 -1.74
C ASP A 58 20.55 19.78 -1.14
N LEU A 59 20.43 18.45 -1.24
CA LEU A 59 21.50 17.53 -0.83
C LEU A 59 22.77 17.72 -1.68
N LEU A 60 22.63 17.80 -3.00
CA LEU A 60 23.76 18.02 -3.92
C LEU A 60 24.47 19.35 -3.64
N ASN A 61 23.72 20.42 -3.36
CA ASN A 61 24.30 21.71 -3.01
C ASN A 61 25.09 21.63 -1.69
N LYS A 62 24.57 20.96 -0.67
CA LYS A 62 25.29 20.76 0.60
C LYS A 62 26.55 19.91 0.46
N VAL A 63 26.54 18.92 -0.44
CA VAL A 63 27.73 18.10 -0.74
C VAL A 63 28.79 18.93 -1.49
N ILE A 64 28.37 19.81 -2.40
CA ILE A 64 29.28 20.72 -3.11
C ILE A 64 29.86 21.76 -2.13
N GLU A 65 29.05 22.37 -1.27
CA GLU A 65 29.54 23.29 -0.22
C GLU A 65 30.53 22.61 0.73
N PHE A 66 30.25 21.37 1.14
CA PHE A 66 31.15 20.60 1.99
C PHE A 66 32.49 20.28 1.29
N LYS A 67 32.44 19.99 -0.02
CA LYS A 67 33.62 19.77 -0.85
C LYS A 67 34.46 21.04 -1.00
N GLU A 68 33.84 22.18 -1.31
CA GLU A 68 34.52 23.47 -1.43
C GLU A 68 35.10 23.95 -0.08
N TRP A 69 34.40 23.66 1.02
CA TRP A 69 34.91 23.91 2.37
C TRP A 69 36.15 23.07 2.70
N LEU A 70 36.17 21.80 2.26
CA LEU A 70 37.33 20.90 2.41
C LEU A 70 38.53 21.36 1.57
N GLU A 71 38.31 21.74 0.31
CA GLU A 71 39.37 22.15 -0.62
C GLU A 71 40.07 23.45 -0.17
N ASN A 72 39.36 24.34 0.54
CA ASN A 72 39.90 25.62 1.03
C ASN A 72 40.71 25.53 2.33
N ARG A 73 40.82 24.35 2.96
CA ARG A 73 41.59 24.17 4.21
C ARG A 73 42.83 23.30 3.97
N THR A 74 43.98 23.96 3.84
CA THR A 74 45.29 23.34 3.55
C THR A 74 45.78 22.32 4.58
N TYR A 75 45.33 22.41 5.84
CA TYR A 75 45.70 21.46 6.91
C TYR A 75 44.84 20.19 6.93
N ILE A 76 43.66 20.20 6.31
CA ILE A 76 42.77 19.03 6.28
C ILE A 76 43.32 17.94 5.37
N LYS A 77 44.15 18.31 4.37
CA LYS A 77 44.79 17.35 3.45
C LYS A 77 45.58 16.24 4.16
N GLY A 78 46.16 16.53 5.32
CA GLY A 78 46.86 15.54 6.15
C GLY A 78 45.95 14.70 7.06
N ASP A 79 44.72 15.16 7.31
CA ASP A 79 43.70 14.48 8.11
C ASP A 79 42.61 13.81 7.25
N ILE A 80 42.74 13.80 5.91
CA ILE A 80 41.76 13.20 4.99
C ILE A 80 41.50 11.74 5.34
N GLU A 81 42.55 10.93 5.55
CA GLU A 81 42.39 9.52 5.93
C GLU A 81 41.62 9.37 7.25
N ARG A 82 41.82 10.31 8.17
CA ARG A 82 41.15 10.32 9.48
C ARG A 82 39.68 10.70 9.34
N ILE A 83 39.37 11.63 8.43
CA ILE A 83 37.99 12.03 8.08
C ILE A 83 37.29 10.90 7.34
N GLU A 84 37.93 10.25 6.38
CA GLU A 84 37.41 9.07 5.68
C GLU A 84 37.06 7.96 6.66
N THR A 85 37.98 7.64 7.59
CA THR A 85 37.74 6.67 8.66
C THR A 85 36.54 7.05 9.54
N TRP A 86 36.40 8.33 9.90
CA TRP A 86 35.26 8.81 10.68
C TRP A 86 33.94 8.71 9.92
N VAL A 87 33.95 9.02 8.62
CA VAL A 87 32.77 8.90 7.74
C VAL A 87 32.37 7.44 7.56
N GLU A 88 33.34 6.54 7.35
CA GLU A 88 33.08 5.09 7.28
C GLU A 88 32.49 4.56 8.58
N ASN A 89 33.05 4.95 9.73
CA ASN A 89 32.51 4.57 11.03
C ASN A 89 31.09 5.10 11.25
N LEU A 90 30.82 6.36 10.91
CA LEU A 90 29.48 6.94 10.95
C LEU A 90 28.51 6.19 10.04
N TYR A 91 28.93 5.84 8.83
CA TYR A 91 28.14 5.06 7.90
C TYR A 91 27.81 3.66 8.45
N LEU A 92 28.79 2.97 9.06
CA LEU A 92 28.58 1.67 9.70
C LEU A 92 27.58 1.76 10.85
N ILE A 93 27.68 2.79 11.69
CA ILE A 93 26.75 3.02 12.81
C ILE A 93 25.34 3.30 12.29
N LEU A 94 25.20 4.18 11.28
CA LEU A 94 23.91 4.49 10.66
C LEU A 94 23.27 3.25 10.04
N ARG A 95 24.06 2.44 9.33
CA ARG A 95 23.59 1.21 8.71
C ARG A 95 23.12 0.19 9.76
N ALA A 96 23.89 0.00 10.84
CA ALA A 96 23.51 -0.89 11.94
C ALA A 96 22.19 -0.43 12.59
N SER A 97 22.04 0.87 12.84
CA SER A 97 20.81 1.45 13.39
C SER A 97 19.61 1.27 12.46
N LEU A 98 19.79 1.46 11.15
CA LEU A 98 18.77 1.19 10.13
C LEU A 98 18.37 -0.29 10.08
N GLU A 99 19.33 -1.21 10.18
CA GLU A 99 19.07 -2.65 10.23
C GLU A 99 18.31 -3.05 11.50
N GLU A 100 18.60 -2.42 12.65
CA GLU A 100 17.87 -2.61 13.91
C GLU A 100 16.45 -2.04 13.85
N GLN A 101 16.26 -0.83 13.32
CA GLN A 101 14.93 -0.25 13.12
C GLN A 101 14.07 -1.10 12.18
N ASN A 102 14.64 -1.59 11.09
CA ASN A 102 13.94 -2.50 10.18
C ASN A 102 13.57 -3.83 10.85
N LYS A 103 14.42 -4.36 11.74
CA LYS A 103 14.10 -5.55 12.54
C LYS A 103 12.97 -5.27 13.53
N HIS A 104 13.02 -4.15 14.26
CA HIS A 104 12.00 -3.78 15.24
C HIS A 104 10.64 -3.54 14.58
N TYR A 105 10.64 -2.82 13.44
CA TYR A 105 9.45 -2.61 12.63
C TYR A 105 8.87 -3.93 12.11
N SER A 106 9.73 -4.84 11.63
CA SER A 106 9.31 -6.19 11.22
C SER A 106 8.74 -7.03 12.38
N GLU A 107 9.25 -6.87 13.60
CA GLU A 107 8.70 -7.56 14.78
C GLU A 107 7.36 -6.99 15.22
N GLU A 108 7.18 -5.68 15.19
CA GLU A 108 5.90 -5.02 15.47
C GLU A 108 4.83 -5.41 14.43
N GLU A 109 5.19 -5.43 13.14
CA GLU A 109 4.33 -5.93 12.07
C GLU A 109 3.95 -7.41 12.28
N LYS A 110 4.89 -8.26 12.70
CA LYS A 110 4.58 -9.66 13.01
C LYS A 110 3.64 -9.79 14.21
N LYS A 111 3.86 -9.00 15.26
CA LYS A 111 2.98 -8.98 16.45
C LYS A 111 1.57 -8.53 16.07
N SER A 112 1.43 -7.49 15.25
CA SER A 112 0.11 -7.01 14.80
C SER A 112 -0.60 -8.06 13.93
N LEU A 113 0.11 -8.73 13.01
CA LEU A 113 -0.46 -9.82 12.21
C LEU A 113 -0.93 -11.00 13.07
N ILE A 114 -0.19 -11.35 14.13
CA ILE A 114 -0.60 -12.40 15.07
C ILE A 114 -1.85 -11.99 15.85
N GLN A 115 -1.96 -10.73 16.27
CA GLN A 115 -3.15 -10.25 16.97
C GLN A 115 -4.38 -10.23 16.04
N ASN A 116 -4.24 -9.73 14.81
CA ASN A 116 -5.31 -9.78 13.81
C ASN A 116 -5.74 -11.21 13.48
N TYR A 117 -4.81 -12.16 13.50
CA TYR A 117 -5.17 -13.56 13.30
C TYR A 117 -6.04 -14.12 14.45
N LYS A 118 -5.84 -13.67 15.69
CA LYS A 118 -6.64 -14.10 16.85
C LYS A 118 -8.08 -13.57 16.83
N THR A 119 -8.37 -12.50 16.08
CA THR A 119 -9.74 -11.99 15.96
C THR A 119 -10.60 -12.83 15.01
N ILE A 120 -9.97 -13.67 14.18
CA ILE A 120 -10.68 -14.58 13.27
C ILE A 120 -11.33 -15.72 14.09
N PRO A 121 -12.63 -16.00 13.94
CA PRO A 121 -13.29 -17.09 14.64
C PRO A 121 -12.63 -18.45 14.37
N VAL A 122 -12.52 -19.29 15.40
CA VAL A 122 -11.84 -20.60 15.30
C VAL A 122 -12.44 -21.50 14.23
N ASN A 123 -13.76 -21.40 14.03
CA ASN A 123 -14.51 -22.22 13.06
C ASN A 123 -14.52 -21.63 11.64
N PHE A 124 -13.89 -20.48 11.41
CA PHE A 124 -13.85 -19.83 10.09
C PHE A 124 -12.95 -20.59 9.10
N LEU A 125 -11.88 -21.22 9.60
CA LEU A 125 -10.94 -22.00 8.80
C LEU A 125 -10.95 -23.47 9.26
N ASP A 126 -10.69 -24.38 8.34
CA ASP A 126 -10.44 -25.77 8.70
C ASP A 126 -9.18 -25.91 9.55
N GLU A 127 -9.15 -26.92 10.43
CA GLU A 127 -8.07 -27.11 11.40
C GLU A 127 -6.68 -27.21 10.75
N LYS A 128 -6.58 -27.84 9.59
CA LYS A 128 -5.30 -28.02 8.88
C LYS A 128 -4.80 -26.69 8.33
N THR A 129 -5.68 -25.88 7.75
CA THR A 129 -5.36 -24.52 7.28
C THR A 129 -5.00 -23.59 8.45
N ARG A 130 -5.69 -23.70 9.59
CA ARG A 130 -5.40 -22.96 10.82
C ARG A 130 -4.01 -23.27 11.37
N ILE A 131 -3.64 -24.55 11.42
CA ILE A 131 -2.30 -25.00 11.82
C ILE A 131 -1.24 -24.46 10.85
N ALA A 132 -1.47 -24.57 9.54
CA ALA A 132 -0.54 -24.10 8.52
C ALA A 132 -0.32 -22.58 8.59
N LEU A 133 -1.38 -21.81 8.85
CA LEU A 133 -1.32 -20.36 9.00
C LEU A 133 -0.61 -19.95 10.30
N SER A 134 -0.89 -20.63 11.41
CA SER A 134 -0.16 -20.46 12.68
C SER A 134 1.34 -20.72 12.52
N LYS A 135 1.70 -21.80 11.82
CA LYS A 135 3.11 -22.10 11.50
C LYS A 135 3.76 -21.02 10.65
N LYS A 136 3.03 -20.44 9.69
CA LYS A 136 3.48 -19.33 8.86
C LYS A 136 3.74 -18.07 9.68
N LEU A 137 2.83 -17.69 10.58
CA LEU A 137 2.97 -16.51 11.42
C LEU A 137 4.12 -16.64 12.43
N LYS A 138 4.32 -17.82 13.01
CA LYS A 138 5.40 -18.09 13.97
C LYS A 138 6.76 -18.38 13.33
N GLY A 139 6.85 -18.42 12.01
CA GLY A 139 8.11 -18.73 11.30
C GLY A 139 8.61 -20.18 11.45
N THR A 140 7.77 -21.09 11.92
CA THR A 140 8.13 -22.51 12.11
C THR A 140 8.23 -23.25 10.77
N LYS A 141 8.96 -24.38 10.76
CA LYS A 141 9.15 -25.22 9.57
C LYS A 141 7.80 -25.73 9.05
N LYS A 142 7.56 -25.53 7.75
CA LYS A 142 6.33 -25.93 7.05
C LYS A 142 6.55 -27.25 6.32
N THR A 143 5.54 -28.11 6.32
CA THR A 143 5.50 -29.31 5.48
C THR A 143 4.96 -28.99 4.09
N ASN A 144 5.05 -29.94 3.17
CA ASN A 144 4.43 -29.82 1.84
C ASN A 144 2.90 -29.67 1.94
N SER A 145 2.27 -30.35 2.90
CA SER A 145 0.84 -30.19 3.17
C SER A 145 0.50 -28.80 3.68
N ASP A 146 1.30 -28.23 4.60
CA ASP A 146 1.10 -26.85 5.08
C ASP A 146 1.14 -25.86 3.89
N ASN A 147 2.12 -26.02 2.99
CA ASN A 147 2.24 -25.17 1.80
C ASN A 147 1.03 -25.30 0.85
N TYR A 148 0.51 -26.51 0.68
CA TYR A 148 -0.72 -26.75 -0.08
C TYR A 148 -1.90 -25.97 0.51
N TYR A 149 -2.15 -26.10 1.82
CA TYR A 149 -3.25 -25.40 2.48
C TYR A 149 -3.11 -23.88 2.41
N LEU A 150 -1.89 -23.34 2.56
CA LEU A 150 -1.63 -21.91 2.42
C LEU A 150 -1.88 -21.40 0.99
N LYS A 151 -1.52 -22.19 -0.04
CA LYS A 151 -1.79 -21.85 -1.44
C LYS A 151 -3.29 -21.87 -1.72
N LYS A 152 -3.99 -22.89 -1.21
CA LYS A 152 -5.45 -23.00 -1.30
C LYS A 152 -6.14 -21.81 -0.64
N LEU A 153 -5.76 -21.48 0.60
CA LEU A 153 -6.28 -20.32 1.32
C LEU A 153 -6.04 -19.02 0.55
N LYS A 154 -4.87 -18.84 -0.05
CA LYS A 154 -4.57 -17.66 -0.88
C LYS A 154 -5.49 -17.53 -2.09
N SER A 155 -5.84 -18.65 -2.77
CA SER A 155 -6.80 -18.62 -3.88
C SER A 155 -8.19 -18.27 -3.38
N LEU A 156 -8.64 -18.96 -2.32
CA LEU A 156 -9.95 -18.75 -1.72
C LEU A 156 -10.13 -17.31 -1.25
N SER A 157 -9.14 -16.73 -0.57
CA SER A 157 -9.20 -15.33 -0.14
C SER A 157 -9.31 -14.37 -1.33
N ARG A 158 -8.65 -14.64 -2.46
CA ARG A 158 -8.78 -13.79 -3.66
C ARG A 158 -10.16 -13.88 -4.27
N GLU A 159 -10.73 -15.08 -4.34
CA GLU A 159 -12.09 -15.29 -4.82
C GLU A 159 -13.11 -14.60 -3.91
N LYS A 160 -12.97 -14.76 -2.58
CA LYS A 160 -13.85 -14.10 -1.61
C LYS A 160 -13.71 -12.58 -1.57
N LEU A 161 -12.53 -12.03 -1.83
CA LEU A 161 -12.37 -10.58 -1.97
C LEU A 161 -13.07 -10.05 -3.23
N LYS A 162 -13.00 -10.77 -4.35
CA LYS A 162 -13.78 -10.41 -5.55
C LYS A 162 -15.28 -10.54 -5.31
N GLU A 163 -15.73 -11.60 -4.65
CA GLU A 163 -17.13 -11.71 -4.24
C GLU A 163 -17.54 -10.56 -3.32
N ALA A 164 -16.68 -10.17 -2.39
CA ALA A 164 -16.92 -9.03 -1.51
C ALA A 164 -17.07 -7.73 -2.30
N GLU A 165 -16.29 -7.50 -3.35
CA GLU A 165 -16.49 -6.34 -4.26
C GLU A 165 -17.90 -6.35 -4.86
N TYR A 166 -18.42 -7.51 -5.26
CA TYR A 166 -19.80 -7.62 -5.74
C TYR A 166 -20.83 -7.41 -4.62
N TYR A 167 -20.56 -7.90 -3.40
CA TYR A 167 -21.43 -7.66 -2.26
C TYR A 167 -21.40 -6.21 -1.77
N GLU A 168 -20.28 -5.50 -1.93
CA GLU A 168 -20.21 -4.05 -1.71
C GLU A 168 -21.10 -3.33 -2.72
N ILE A 169 -21.02 -3.72 -4.00
CA ILE A 169 -21.93 -3.18 -5.04
C ILE A 169 -23.40 -3.51 -4.69
N LEU A 170 -23.71 -4.73 -4.26
CA LEU A 170 -25.06 -5.11 -3.85
C LEU A 170 -25.51 -4.37 -2.59
N ARG A 171 -24.62 -4.16 -1.61
CA ARG A 171 -24.91 -3.39 -0.40
C ARG A 171 -25.19 -1.95 -0.78
N ASP A 172 -24.37 -1.36 -1.64
CA ASP A 172 -24.56 0.00 -2.15
C ASP A 172 -25.88 0.11 -2.93
N ILE A 173 -26.34 -0.95 -3.60
CA ILE A 173 -27.66 -1.02 -4.26
C ILE A 173 -28.81 -1.17 -3.25
N LEU A 174 -28.61 -1.90 -2.15
CA LEU A 174 -29.63 -2.20 -1.15
C LEU A 174 -29.78 -1.10 -0.08
N GLU A 175 -28.70 -0.38 0.22
CA GLU A 175 -28.63 0.70 1.22
C GLU A 175 -28.77 2.10 0.59
N SER A 176 -28.78 2.20 -0.75
CA SER A 176 -29.22 3.40 -1.48
C SER A 176 -30.73 3.56 -1.44
#